data_AF-A0A1Y1VNP6-F1
#
_entry.id   AF-A0A1Y1VNP6-F1
#
_cell.length_a   1.000
_cell.length_b   1.000
_cell.length_c   1.000
_cell.angle_alpha   90.00
_cell.angle_beta   90.00
_cell.angle_gamma   90.00
#
_symmetry.space_group_name_H-M   'P 1'
#
loop_
_entity.id
_entity.type
_entity.pdbx_description
1 polymer ?
#
loop_
_entity_poly.entity_id
_entity_poly.type
_entity_poly.pdbx_seq_one_letter_code
_entity_poly.pdbx_strand_id
1 'polypeptide(L)' 'MDAMEIVKIICLIFLSPLAIFLHKNNQLDMDFWINLILYIVGVGILGLIHAIYVIYIKK' A
#
# COMPACT_ATOMS: atom_id res chain seq x y z
N MET A 1 -1.44 14.42 -12.85
CA MET A 1 -1.76 13.38 -11.85
C MET A 1 -2.96 12.65 -12.38
N ASP A 2 -2.77 11.40 -12.76
CA ASP A 2 -3.82 10.61 -13.41
C ASP A 2 -4.83 10.13 -12.37
N ALA A 3 -6.07 9.83 -12.80
CA ALA A 3 -7.12 9.36 -11.90
C ALA A 3 -6.66 8.15 -11.06
N MET A 4 -5.86 7.26 -11.63
CA MET A 4 -5.28 6.10 -10.93
C MET A 4 -4.28 6.50 -9.84
N GLU A 5 -3.46 7.53 -10.06
CA GLU A 5 -2.54 8.03 -9.03
C GLU A 5 -3.30 8.64 -7.86
N ILE A 6 -4.35 9.40 -8.14
CA ILE A 6 -5.22 9.97 -7.11
C ILE A 6 -5.82 8.85 -6.26
N VAL A 7 -6.35 7.79 -6.90
CA VAL A 7 -6.91 6.63 -6.20
C VAL A 7 -5.84 5.94 -5.35
N LYS A 8 -4.62 5.77 -5.86
CA LYS A 8 -3.50 5.17 -5.09
C LYS A 8 -3.15 6.00 -3.86
N ILE A 9 -3.13 7.33 -3.96
CA ILE A 9 -2.84 8.23 -2.83
C ILE A 9 -3.95 8.17 -1.77
N ILE A 10 -5.22 8.17 -2.19
CA ILE A 10 -6.36 8.01 -1.27
C ILE A 10 -6.27 6.66 -0.56
N CYS A 11 -6.05 5.58 -1.32
CA CYS A 11 -5.88 4.25 -0.74
C CYS A 11 -4.68 4.21 0.20
N LEU A 12 -3.57 4.89 -0.12
CA LEU A 12 -2.36 4.87 0.72
C LEU A 12 -2.67 5.33 2.14
N ILE A 13 -3.47 6.39 2.29
CA ILE A 13 -3.80 7.00 3.58
C ILE A 13 -4.85 6.18 4.35
N PHE A 14 -5.93 5.77 3.68
CA PHE A 14 -7.07 5.12 4.38
C PHE A 14 -6.92 3.59 4.48
N LEU A 15 -6.32 2.95 3.47
CA LEU A 15 -6.20 1.50 3.38
C LEU A 15 -4.92 1.14 2.62
N SER A 16 -3.77 1.33 3.28
CA SER A 16 -2.46 1.18 2.64
C SER A 16 -2.23 -0.19 1.95
N PRO A 17 -2.81 -1.33 2.38
CA PRO A 17 -2.71 -2.59 1.63
C PRO A 17 -3.31 -2.49 0.23
N LEU A 18 -4.43 -1.77 0.08
CA LEU A 18 -5.07 -1.58 -1.21
C LEU A 18 -4.23 -0.71 -2.15
N ALA A 19 -3.46 0.25 -1.62
CA ALA A 19 -2.54 1.04 -2.42
C ALA A 19 -1.41 0.19 -3.03
N ILE A 20 -0.85 -0.76 -2.26
CA ILE A 20 0.16 -1.70 -2.78
C ILE A 20 -0.46 -2.60 -3.83
N PHE A 21 -1.66 -3.12 -3.59
CA PHE A 21 -2.39 -3.96 -4.56
C PHE A 21 -2.57 -3.25 -5.91
N LEU A 22 -3.03 -2.00 -5.90
CA LEU A 22 -3.19 -1.19 -7.11
C LEU A 22 -1.86 -0.79 -7.75
N HIS A 23 -0.79 -0.67 -6.95
CA HIS A 23 0.54 -0.36 -7.45
C HIS A 23 1.17 -1.56 -8.18
N LYS A 24 0.99 -2.78 -7.67
CA LYS A 24 1.49 -4.05 -8.28
C LYS A 24 0.50 -4.65 -9.29
N ASN A 25 -0.18 -3.82 -10.10
CA ASN A 25 -1.11 -4.25 -11.16
C ASN A 25 -2.22 -5.21 -10.67
N ASN A 26 -2.81 -4.93 -9.51
CA ASN A 26 -3.89 -5.73 -8.92
C ASN A 26 -3.47 -7.17 -8.59
N GLN A 27 -2.21 -7.36 -8.22
CA GLN A 27 -1.67 -8.65 -7.77
C GLN A 27 -1.62 -8.74 -6.25
N LEU A 28 -1.99 -9.91 -5.72
CA LEU A 28 -1.88 -10.25 -4.30
C LEU A 28 -0.47 -10.79 -4.00
N ASP A 29 0.51 -9.90 -4.07
CA ASP A 29 1.91 -10.21 -3.83
C ASP A 29 2.25 -10.34 -2.34
N MET A 30 3.44 -10.87 -2.05
CA MET A 30 3.96 -10.95 -0.67
C MET A 30 3.96 -9.58 0.02
N ASP A 31 4.25 -8.50 -0.72
CA ASP A 31 4.23 -7.12 -0.19
C ASP A 31 2.82 -6.67 0.24
N PHE A 32 1.77 -7.14 -0.44
CA PHE A 32 0.39 -6.90 -0.03
C PHE A 32 0.10 -7.60 1.30
N TRP A 33 0.45 -8.89 1.42
CA TRP A 33 0.19 -9.68 2.63
C TRP A 33 0.97 -9.18 3.83
N ILE A 34 2.25 -8.86 3.63
CA ILE A 34 3.10 -8.25 4.67
C ILE A 34 2.47 -6.93 5.12
N ASN A 35 2.04 -6.08 4.18
CA ASN A 35 1.40 -4.83 4.53
C ASN A 35 0.06 -5.00 5.25
N LEU A 36 -0.75 -5.98 4.83
CA LEU A 36 -2.01 -6.29 5.50
C LEU A 36 -1.79 -6.67 6.97
N ILE A 37 -0.78 -7.52 7.24
CA ILE A 37 -0.41 -7.90 8.60
C ILE A 37 0.12 -6.69 9.38
N LEU A 38 1.03 -5.89 8.79
CA LEU A 38 1.56 -4.67 9.42
C LEU A 38 0.48 -3.63 9.70
N TYR A 39 -0.51 -3.51 8.82
CA TYR A 39 -1.64 -2.62 8.99
C TYR A 39 -2.52 -3.07 10.16
N ILE A 40 -2.78 -4.37 10.32
CA ILE A 40 -3.57 -4.90 11.44
C ILE A 40 -2.79 -4.83 12.76
N VAL A 41 -1.54 -5.29 12.78
CA VAL A 41 -0.72 -5.37 14.00
C VAL A 41 -0.17 -4.01 14.43
N GLY A 42 0.20 -3.16 13.48
CA GLY A 42 0.78 -1.84 13.71
C GLY A 42 -0.22 -0.69 13.74
N VAL A 43 -1.51 -0.98 13.94
CA VAL A 43 -2.62 0.00 13.99
C VAL A 43 -2.60 0.95 12.78
N GLY A 44 -2.31 0.39 11.60
CA GLY A 44 -2.22 1.11 10.33
C GLY A 44 -0.90 1.86 10.10
N ILE A 45 -0.23 2.36 11.14
CA ILE A 45 0.96 3.21 10.99
C ILE A 45 2.13 2.45 10.37
N LEU A 46 2.43 1.24 10.87
CA LEU A 46 3.50 0.41 10.30
C LEU A 46 3.18 0.00 8.86
N GLY A 47 1.90 -0.25 8.56
CA GLY A 47 1.46 -0.52 7.20
C GLY A 47 1.60 0.68 6.26
N LEU A 48 1.39 1.90 6.76
CA LEU A 48 1.60 3.13 5.97
C LEU A 48 3.08 3.28 5.58
N ILE A 49 3.98 3.11 6.54
CA ILE A 49 5.44 3.18 6.32
C ILE A 49 5.87 2.13 5.30
N HIS A 50 5.40 0.89 5.47
CA HIS A 50 5.72 -0.19 4.53
C HIS A 50 5.18 0.07 3.13
N ALA A 51 3.95 0.59 2.99
CA ALA A 51 3.40 0.96 1.68
C ALA A 51 4.19 2.08 0.99
N ILE A 52 4.62 3.10 1.73
CA ILE A 52 5.50 4.15 1.19
C ILE A 52 6.82 3.55 0.71
N TYR A 53 7.43 2.67 1.51
CA TYR A 53 8.66 1.98 1.12
C TYR A 53 8.47 1.16 -0.16
N VAL A 54 7.40 0.37 -0.27
CA VAL A 54 7.16 -0.45 -1.46
C VAL A 54 6.93 0.40 -2.71
N ILE A 55 6.09 1.44 -2.61
CA ILE A 55 5.67 2.26 -3.76
C ILE A 55 6.77 3.20 -4.25
N TYR A 56 7.54 3.80 -3.34
CA TYR A 56 8.50 4.85 -3.69
C TYR A 56 9.96 4.40 -3.64
N ILE A 57 10.29 3.31 -2.92
CA ILE A 57 11.68 2.87 -2.70
C ILE A 57 11.96 1.52 -3.35
N LYS A 58 11.10 0.52 -3.16
CA LYS A 58 11.39 -0.89 -3.50
C LYS A 58 11.34 -1.22 -5.01
N LYS A 59 10.71 -0.39 -5.86
CA LYS A 59 10.44 -0.67 -7.30
C LYS A 59 9.87 -2.07 -7.55
#